data_AF-A0A3D2JMP2-F1
#
_entry.id   AF-A0A3D2JMP2-F1
#
_cell.length_a   1.000
_cell.length_b   1.000
_cell.length_c   1.000
_cell.angle_alpha   90.00
_cell.angle_beta   90.00
_cell.angle_gamma   90.00
#
_symmetry.space_group_name_H-M   'P 1'
#
loop_
_entity.id
_entity.type
_entity.pdbx_description
1 polymer ?
#
loop_
_entity_poly.entity_id
_entity_poly.type
_entity_poly.pdbx_seq_one_letter_code
_entity_poly.pdbx_strand_id
1 'polypeptide(L)'
;MRNPPMRTIALIVFAIVAIPSILIYPRVSGIANENWSNLQRARERHFVNVTAASWIYPFLRRQAHRMQEAELPNEWRSVSFQHGPCLHSHMDQLPVGKYSYAIEQACLRLDEIQMKYAADCATTADCNIREEAVLDLQVVLDRLRVAFSDANLAPLTSDDHGQVRD
;
A
#
# COMPACT_ATOMS: atom_id res chain seq x y z
N MET A 1 47.59 32.83 20.10
CA MET A 1 46.69 31.73 19.70
C MET A 1 46.13 32.08 18.33
N ARG A 2 46.39 31.26 17.30
CA ARG A 2 46.07 31.58 15.89
C ARG A 2 44.67 31.03 15.56
N ASN A 3 43.71 31.91 15.33
CA ASN A 3 42.34 31.53 14.97
C ASN A 3 42.36 30.88 13.57
N PRO A 4 41.95 29.61 13.40
CA PRO A 4 41.94 28.99 12.09
C PRO A 4 40.97 29.73 11.17
N PRO A 5 41.29 29.91 9.87
CA PRO A 5 40.41 30.58 8.95
C PRO A 5 39.08 29.83 8.83
N MET A 6 37.95 30.54 8.75
CA MET A 6 36.58 29.99 8.70
C MET A 6 36.41 28.86 7.68
N ARG A 7 37.17 28.90 6.58
CA ARG A 7 37.18 27.87 5.53
C ARG A 7 37.69 26.51 6.04
N THR A 8 38.64 26.50 6.97
CA THR A 8 39.17 25.27 7.58
C THR A 8 38.17 24.67 8.56
N ILE A 9 37.46 25.52 9.32
CA ILE A 9 36.40 25.08 10.24
C ILE A 9 35.25 24.45 9.43
N ALA A 10 34.82 25.09 8.34
CA ALA A 10 33.77 24.56 7.48
C ALA A 10 34.14 23.20 6.86
N LEU A 11 35.39 23.02 6.42
CA LEU A 11 35.87 21.75 5.86
C LEU A 11 35.92 20.63 6.91
N ILE A 12 36.29 20.94 8.16
CA ILE A 12 36.30 19.96 9.24
C ILE A 12 34.89 19.53 9.59
N VAL A 13 33.94 20.47 9.69
CA VAL A 13 32.52 20.15 9.95
C VAL A 13 31.92 19.32 8.82
N PHE A 14 32.21 19.66 7.56
CA PHE A 14 31.73 18.89 6.41
C PHE A 14 32.29 17.46 6.40
N ALA A 15 33.57 17.28 6.73
CA ALA A 15 34.19 15.96 6.84
C ALA A 15 33.55 15.12 7.96
N ILE A 16 33.26 15.71 9.12
CA ILE A 16 32.63 15.01 10.24
C ILE A 16 31.20 14.54 9.91
N VAL A 17 30.46 15.28 9.07
CA VAL A 17 29.07 14.90 8.70
C VAL A 17 29.03 13.97 7.50
N ALA A 18 29.88 14.19 6.49
CA ALA A 18 29.85 13.46 5.22
C ALA A 18 30.45 12.04 5.32
N ILE A 19 31.50 11.85 6.13
CA ILE A 19 32.16 10.55 6.28
C ILE A 19 31.25 9.48 6.92
N PRO A 20 30.55 9.73 8.05
CA PRO A 20 29.66 8.73 8.62
C PRO A 20 28.44 8.46 7.73
N SER A 21 27.95 9.45 6.97
CA SER A 21 26.81 9.24 6.07
C SER A 21 27.14 8.29 4.92
N ILE A 22 28.35 8.29 4.36
CA ILE A 22 28.75 7.33 3.31
C ILE A 22 28.82 5.88 3.84
N LEU A 23 29.25 5.68 5.09
CA LEU A 23 29.40 4.34 5.67
C LEU A 23 28.09 3.77 6.24
N ILE A 24 27.21 4.62 6.78
CA ILE A 24 25.97 4.21 7.46
C ILE A 24 24.81 4.07 6.46
N TYR A 25 24.73 4.94 5.44
CA TYR A 25 23.64 4.93 4.46
C TYR A 25 23.44 3.61 3.70
N PRO A 26 24.48 2.90 3.21
CA PRO A 26 24.27 1.62 2.52
C PRO A 26 23.70 0.54 3.47
N ARG A 27 23.99 0.60 4.77
CA ARG A 27 23.41 -0.34 5.74
C ARG A 27 21.95 -0.01 6.06
N VAL A 28 21.61 1.26 6.26
CA VAL A 28 20.23 1.66 6.60
C VAL A 28 19.29 1.48 5.40
N SER A 29 19.75 1.76 4.19
CA SER A 29 18.94 1.57 2.96
C SER A 29 18.71 0.08 2.63
N GLY A 30 19.72 -0.78 2.80
CA GLY A 30 19.56 -2.23 2.67
C GLY A 30 18.58 -2.80 3.70
N ILE A 31 18.75 -2.44 4.99
CA ILE A 31 17.86 -2.89 6.07
C ILE A 31 16.44 -2.35 5.88
N ALA A 32 16.26 -1.09 5.46
CA ALA A 32 14.94 -0.54 5.17
C ALA A 32 14.28 -1.32 4.02
N ASN A 33 14.97 -1.52 2.89
CA ASN A 33 14.43 -2.22 1.73
C ASN A 33 14.08 -3.68 2.05
N GLU A 34 14.95 -4.39 2.76
CA GLU A 34 14.71 -5.76 3.22
C GLU A 34 13.53 -5.82 4.19
N ASN A 35 13.43 -4.89 5.14
CA ASN A 35 12.33 -4.83 6.10
C ASN A 35 10.99 -4.52 5.40
N TRP A 36 10.97 -3.59 4.44
CA TRP A 36 9.78 -3.30 3.62
C TRP A 36 9.34 -4.51 2.80
N SER A 37 10.28 -5.21 2.15
CA SER A 37 9.97 -6.42 1.37
C SER A 37 9.51 -7.59 2.24
N ASN A 38 10.05 -7.71 3.46
CA ASN A 38 9.67 -8.73 4.43
C ASN A 38 8.30 -8.44 5.04
N LEU A 39 7.95 -7.17 5.26
CA LEU A 39 6.60 -6.75 5.68
C LEU A 39 5.56 -7.06 4.59
N GLN A 40 5.89 -6.82 3.32
CA GLN A 40 5.04 -7.22 2.20
C GLN A 40 4.84 -8.74 2.16
N ARG A 41 5.93 -9.53 2.22
CA ARG A 41 5.89 -11.00 2.28
C ARG A 41 5.22 -11.59 3.53
N ALA A 42 5.27 -10.89 4.66
CA ALA A 42 4.56 -11.30 5.87
C ALA A 42 3.05 -11.09 5.72
N ARG A 43 2.65 -9.97 5.12
CA ARG A 43 1.25 -9.67 4.82
C ARG A 43 0.67 -10.64 3.77
N GLU A 44 1.49 -11.14 2.85
CA GLU A 44 1.14 -12.21 1.89
C GLU A 44 0.81 -13.56 2.54
N ARG A 45 1.44 -13.90 3.68
CA ARG A 45 1.23 -15.19 4.35
C ARG A 45 -0.08 -15.30 5.14
N HIS A 46 -0.79 -14.20 5.37
CA HIS A 46 -2.06 -14.20 6.10
C HIS A 46 -3.29 -14.53 5.26
N PHE A 47 -3.16 -14.75 3.94
CA PHE A 47 -4.27 -15.17 3.09
C PHE A 47 -4.46 -16.70 3.14
N VAL A 48 -4.81 -17.23 4.31
CA VAL A 48 -5.03 -18.68 4.50
C VAL A 48 -6.51 -19.03 4.27
N ASN A 49 -6.76 -19.71 3.15
CA ASN A 49 -7.77 -20.75 2.88
C ASN A 49 -9.27 -20.59 3.22
N VAL A 50 -9.74 -19.47 3.78
CA VAL A 50 -11.19 -19.20 3.84
C VAL A 50 -11.57 -18.40 2.59
N THR A 51 -11.95 -19.13 1.53
CA THR A 51 -12.39 -18.66 0.20
C THR A 51 -11.87 -17.28 -0.20
N ALA A 52 -10.71 -17.24 -0.87
CA ALA A 52 -10.14 -16.01 -1.45
C ALA A 52 -11.23 -15.10 -2.07
N ALA A 53 -12.21 -15.71 -2.77
CA ALA A 53 -13.35 -15.00 -3.32
C ALA A 53 -14.15 -14.17 -2.29
N SER A 54 -14.57 -14.71 -1.15
CA SER A 54 -15.44 -13.99 -0.21
C SER A 54 -14.72 -12.86 0.54
N TRP A 55 -13.40 -12.95 0.67
CA TRP A 55 -12.59 -12.02 1.46
C TRP A 55 -11.89 -10.94 0.64
N ILE A 56 -11.64 -11.16 -0.67
CA ILE A 56 -10.99 -10.15 -1.52
C ILE A 56 -11.86 -8.90 -1.69
N TYR A 57 -13.17 -9.02 -1.87
CA TYR A 57 -14.04 -7.85 -1.97
C TYR A 57 -14.00 -6.96 -0.69
N PRO A 58 -14.22 -7.50 0.52
CA PRO A 58 -14.07 -6.73 1.76
C PRO A 58 -12.68 -6.11 1.92
N PHE A 59 -11.63 -6.82 1.51
CA PHE A 59 -10.26 -6.29 1.52
C PHE A 59 -10.12 -5.08 0.59
N LEU A 60 -10.45 -5.22 -0.70
CA LEU A 60 -10.32 -4.13 -1.69
C LEU A 60 -11.18 -2.92 -1.29
N ARG A 61 -12.41 -3.16 -0.81
CA ARG A 61 -13.27 -2.10 -0.30
C ARG A 61 -12.63 -1.33 0.85
N ARG A 62 -12.04 -2.03 1.82
CA ARG A 62 -11.37 -1.40 2.97
C ARG A 62 -10.17 -0.58 2.53
N GLN A 63 -9.37 -1.07 1.58
CA GLN A 63 -8.20 -0.33 1.09
C GLN A 63 -8.61 0.92 0.30
N ALA A 64 -9.63 0.82 -0.55
CA ALA A 64 -10.15 1.98 -1.27
C ALA A 64 -10.71 3.05 -0.31
N HIS A 65 -11.46 2.67 0.72
CA HIS A 65 -11.90 3.62 1.75
C HIS A 65 -10.73 4.28 2.49
N ARG A 66 -9.70 3.50 2.86
CA ARG A 66 -8.47 4.06 3.47
C ARG A 66 -7.76 5.05 2.55
N MET A 67 -7.81 4.86 1.24
CA MET A 67 -7.28 5.82 0.27
C MET A 67 -8.14 7.09 0.18
N GLN A 68 -9.47 6.96 0.23
CA GLN A 68 -10.40 8.11 0.23
C GLN A 68 -10.20 9.01 1.44
N GLU A 69 -9.92 8.41 2.60
CA GLU A 69 -9.76 9.09 3.89
C GLU A 69 -8.28 9.32 4.27
N ALA A 70 -7.35 9.10 3.34
CA ALA A 70 -5.93 9.14 3.65
C ALA A 70 -5.48 10.55 4.07
N GLU A 71 -5.03 10.68 5.32
CA GLU A 71 -4.39 11.89 5.84
C GLU A 71 -2.87 11.80 5.65
N LEU A 72 -2.32 10.58 5.59
CA LEU A 72 -0.88 10.34 5.50
C LEU A 72 -0.49 9.45 4.30
N PRO A 73 0.72 9.61 3.74
CA PRO A 73 1.19 8.82 2.59
C PRO A 73 1.15 7.30 2.78
N ASN A 74 1.36 6.84 4.00
CA ASN A 74 1.33 5.41 4.35
C ASN A 74 -0.09 4.84 4.34
N GLU A 75 -1.13 5.66 4.43
CA GLU A 75 -2.54 5.25 4.29
C GLU A 75 -2.89 5.11 2.81
N TRP A 76 -2.48 6.08 1.99
CA TRP A 76 -2.61 6.04 0.53
C TRP A 76 -1.86 4.85 -0.10
N ARG A 77 -0.62 4.60 0.35
CA ARG A 77 0.25 3.52 -0.13
C ARG A 77 0.27 2.30 0.78
N SER A 78 -0.80 2.11 1.55
CA SER A 78 -0.83 1.08 2.59
C SER A 78 -0.68 -0.35 2.05
N VAL A 79 -1.07 -0.61 0.80
CA VAL A 79 -0.90 -1.89 0.10
C VAL A 79 -0.46 -1.68 -1.34
N SER A 80 0.13 -2.71 -1.94
CA SER A 80 0.31 -2.79 -3.40
C SER A 80 -0.86 -3.55 -4.01
N PHE A 81 -1.44 -3.00 -5.07
CA PHE A 81 -2.48 -3.66 -5.87
C PHE A 81 -1.91 -4.50 -7.03
N GLN A 82 -0.61 -4.77 -7.01
CA GLN A 82 0.07 -5.71 -7.92
C GLN A 82 0.52 -7.00 -7.21
N HIS A 83 0.39 -7.04 -5.88
CA HIS A 83 0.84 -8.13 -5.03
C HIS A 83 -0.28 -8.59 -4.09
N GLY A 84 -0.01 -9.61 -3.28
CA GLY A 84 -0.97 -10.13 -2.30
C GLY A 84 -2.28 -10.57 -2.98
N PRO A 85 -3.46 -10.07 -2.58
CA PRO A 85 -4.75 -10.47 -3.16
C PRO A 85 -4.90 -10.17 -4.64
N CYS A 86 -4.15 -9.19 -5.14
CA CYS A 86 -4.15 -8.75 -6.53
C CYS A 86 -3.02 -9.38 -7.36
N LEU A 87 -2.30 -10.36 -6.80
CA LEU A 87 -1.33 -11.13 -7.57
C LEU A 87 -2.06 -12.06 -8.54
N HIS A 88 -1.64 -12.10 -9.81
CA HIS A 88 -2.32 -12.87 -10.85
C HIS A 88 -2.52 -14.35 -10.48
N SER A 89 -1.50 -15.01 -9.92
CA SER A 89 -1.59 -16.42 -9.48
C SER A 89 -2.58 -16.66 -8.32
N HIS A 90 -2.96 -15.62 -7.58
CA HIS A 90 -4.01 -15.70 -6.57
C HIS A 90 -5.40 -15.46 -7.17
N MET A 91 -5.48 -14.69 -8.27
CA MET A 91 -6.73 -14.47 -9.01
C MET A 91 -7.18 -15.71 -9.77
N ASP A 92 -6.24 -16.58 -10.20
CA ASP A 92 -6.56 -17.89 -10.81
C ASP A 92 -7.38 -18.82 -9.90
N GLN A 93 -7.39 -18.56 -8.59
CA GLN A 93 -8.16 -19.32 -7.61
C GLN A 93 -9.62 -18.86 -7.51
N LEU A 94 -9.98 -17.76 -8.16
CA LEU A 94 -11.34 -17.25 -8.19
C LEU A 94 -12.18 -18.02 -9.20
N PRO A 95 -13.48 -18.24 -8.92
CA PRO A 95 -14.38 -18.85 -9.89
C PRO A 95 -14.44 -17.97 -11.15
N VAL A 96 -14.17 -18.58 -12.30
CA VAL A 96 -14.24 -17.90 -13.60
C VAL A 96 -15.63 -17.29 -13.78
N GLY A 97 -15.69 -16.00 -14.05
CA GLY A 97 -16.94 -15.32 -14.36
C GLY A 97 -16.88 -13.83 -14.09
N LYS A 98 -18.06 -13.20 -13.97
CA LYS A 98 -18.17 -11.76 -13.74
C LYS A 98 -17.47 -11.30 -12.47
N TYR A 99 -17.46 -12.15 -11.44
CA TYR A 99 -16.83 -11.84 -10.16
C TYR A 99 -15.30 -11.77 -10.27
N SER A 100 -14.64 -12.82 -10.78
CA SER A 100 -13.18 -12.82 -10.94
C SER A 100 -12.71 -11.68 -11.84
N TYR A 101 -13.43 -11.40 -12.93
CA TYR A 101 -13.16 -10.27 -13.81
C TYR A 101 -13.28 -8.92 -13.08
N ALA A 102 -14.33 -8.72 -12.28
CA ALA A 102 -14.51 -7.48 -11.53
C ALA A 102 -13.40 -7.24 -10.49
N ILE A 103 -12.93 -8.31 -9.85
CA ILE A 103 -11.82 -8.25 -8.90
C ILE A 103 -10.52 -7.89 -9.62
N GLU A 104 -10.21 -8.54 -10.75
CA GLU A 104 -9.04 -8.23 -11.56
C GLU A 104 -9.05 -6.76 -12.02
N GLN A 105 -10.18 -6.30 -12.56
CA GLN A 105 -10.34 -4.92 -12.98
C GLN A 105 -10.21 -3.95 -11.80
N ALA A 106 -10.73 -4.29 -10.63
CA ALA A 106 -10.59 -3.44 -9.46
C ALA A 106 -9.13 -3.32 -9.00
N CYS A 107 -8.38 -4.42 -8.97
CA CYS A 107 -6.95 -4.41 -8.67
C CYS A 107 -6.19 -3.47 -9.62
N LEU A 108 -6.41 -3.61 -10.93
CA LEU A 108 -5.79 -2.76 -11.94
C LEU A 108 -6.16 -1.28 -11.74
N ARG A 109 -7.44 -0.97 -11.54
CA ARG A 109 -7.90 0.41 -11.38
C ARG A 109 -7.43 1.05 -10.09
N LEU A 110 -7.41 0.31 -8.99
CA LEU A 110 -6.89 0.81 -7.72
C LEU A 110 -5.38 1.10 -7.81
N ASP A 111 -4.62 0.26 -8.52
CA ASP A 111 -3.20 0.53 -8.81
C ASP A 111 -3.03 1.80 -9.65
N GLU A 112 -3.78 1.92 -10.75
CA GLU A 112 -3.78 3.10 -11.62
C GLU A 112 -4.10 4.38 -10.85
N ILE A 113 -5.14 4.37 -10.00
CA ILE A 113 -5.53 5.51 -9.16
C ILE A 113 -4.42 5.81 -8.16
N GLN A 114 -3.92 4.79 -7.45
CA GLN A 114 -2.86 4.95 -6.45
C GLN A 114 -1.63 5.63 -7.06
N MET A 115 -1.26 5.27 -8.29
CA MET A 115 -0.13 5.83 -9.03
C MET A 115 -0.44 7.21 -9.62
N LYS A 116 -1.62 7.40 -10.22
CA LYS A 116 -2.08 8.66 -10.83
C LYS A 116 -2.07 9.82 -9.83
N TYR A 117 -2.51 9.57 -8.60
CA TYR A 117 -2.58 10.58 -7.53
C TYR A 117 -1.45 10.42 -6.50
N ALA A 118 -0.43 9.62 -6.78
CA ALA A 118 0.69 9.37 -5.86
C ALA A 118 1.45 10.65 -5.44
N ALA A 119 1.46 11.67 -6.30
CA ALA A 119 2.10 12.97 -6.04
C ALA A 119 1.33 13.79 -5.00
N ASP A 120 0.01 13.65 -4.95
CA ASP A 120 -0.87 14.35 -4.01
C ASP A 120 -0.65 13.88 -2.55
N CYS A 121 0.00 12.71 -2.42
CA CYS A 121 0.38 12.05 -1.18
C CYS A 121 1.90 11.78 -1.09
N ALA A 122 2.74 12.62 -1.72
CA ALA A 122 4.18 12.37 -1.75
C ALA A 122 4.94 12.89 -0.52
N THR A 123 4.38 13.85 0.22
CA THR A 123 5.03 14.49 1.37
C THR A 123 4.71 13.81 2.68
N THR A 124 5.67 13.71 3.60
CA THR A 124 5.52 13.00 4.88
C THR A 124 4.57 13.66 5.88
N ALA A 125 4.07 14.87 5.59
CA ALA A 125 3.30 15.68 6.52
C ALA A 125 1.79 15.58 6.32
N ASP A 126 1.31 15.54 5.08
CA ASP A 126 -0.12 15.48 4.74
C ASP A 126 -0.33 14.86 3.34
N CYS A 127 -1.51 14.26 3.16
CA CYS A 127 -2.09 13.84 1.89
C CYS A 127 -3.21 14.81 1.49
N ASN A 128 -3.09 15.44 0.33
CA ASN A 128 -4.14 16.30 -0.21
C ASN A 128 -4.91 15.56 -1.31
N ILE A 129 -5.77 14.62 -0.91
CA ILE A 129 -6.55 13.80 -1.85
C ILE A 129 -7.51 14.68 -2.64
N ARG A 130 -7.31 14.76 -3.96
CA ARG A 130 -8.25 15.46 -4.85
C ARG A 130 -9.61 14.79 -4.86
N GLU A 131 -10.66 15.58 -4.97
CA GLU A 131 -12.04 15.07 -5.12
C GLU A 131 -12.17 14.11 -6.33
N GLU A 132 -11.41 14.37 -7.41
CA GLU A 132 -11.31 13.47 -8.57
C GLU A 132 -10.83 12.06 -8.19
N ALA A 133 -9.88 11.95 -7.25
CA ALA A 133 -9.39 10.66 -6.77
C ALA A 133 -10.46 9.92 -5.97
N VAL A 134 -11.21 10.64 -5.14
CA VAL A 134 -12.33 10.06 -4.36
C VAL A 134 -13.42 9.53 -5.29
N LEU A 135 -13.76 10.28 -6.35
CA LEU A 135 -14.73 9.86 -7.36
C LEU A 135 -14.23 8.63 -8.15
N ASP A 136 -12.98 8.64 -8.59
CA ASP A 136 -12.37 7.50 -9.28
C ASP A 136 -12.40 6.23 -8.39
N LEU A 137 -12.10 6.36 -7.09
CA LEU A 137 -12.20 5.27 -6.11
C LEU A 137 -13.64 4.79 -5.94
N GLN A 138 -14.61 5.71 -5.88
CA GLN A 138 -16.02 5.37 -5.72
C GLN A 138 -16.55 4.56 -6.91
N VAL A 139 -16.14 4.91 -8.13
CA VAL A 139 -16.50 4.14 -9.35
C VAL A 139 -16.01 2.69 -9.26
N VAL A 140 -14.81 2.47 -8.71
CA VAL A 140 -14.29 1.09 -8.51
C VAL A 140 -15.11 0.36 -7.45
N LEU A 141 -15.41 1.02 -6.32
CA LEU A 141 -16.22 0.46 -5.24
C LEU A 141 -17.63 0.05 -5.68
N ASP A 142 -18.29 0.89 -6.48
CA ASP A 142 -19.64 0.61 -6.96
C ASP A 142 -19.67 -0.61 -7.90
N ARG A 143 -18.69 -0.71 -8.80
CA ARG A 143 -18.55 -1.88 -9.70
C ARG A 143 -18.27 -3.16 -8.92
N LEU A 144 -17.38 -3.09 -7.93
CA LEU A 144 -17.09 -4.21 -7.04
C LEU A 144 -18.33 -4.66 -6.26
N ARG A 145 -19.11 -3.72 -5.74
CA ARG A 145 -20.35 -4.01 -4.99
C ARG A 145 -21.36 -4.76 -5.86
N VAL A 146 -21.58 -4.31 -7.09
CA VAL A 146 -22.49 -4.98 -8.04
C VAL A 146 -22.02 -6.40 -8.32
N ALA A 147 -20.75 -6.59 -8.65
CA ALA A 147 -20.21 -7.91 -8.95
C ALA A 147 -20.27 -8.89 -7.77
N PHE A 148 -20.02 -8.40 -6.55
CA PHE A 148 -20.13 -9.21 -5.33
C PHE A 148 -21.58 -9.62 -5.04
N SER A 149 -22.52 -8.69 -5.22
CA SER A 149 -23.96 -8.97 -5.06
C SER A 149 -24.45 -9.98 -6.09
N ASP A 150 -24.06 -9.83 -7.36
CA ASP A 150 -24.41 -10.75 -8.44
C ASP A 150 -23.87 -12.16 -8.22
N ALA A 151 -22.71 -12.27 -7.56
CA ALA A 151 -22.09 -13.54 -7.20
C ALA A 151 -22.81 -14.26 -6.03
N ASN A 152 -23.83 -13.64 -5.43
CA ASN A 152 -24.57 -14.12 -4.26
C ASN A 152 -23.65 -14.52 -3.09
N LEU A 153 -22.53 -13.81 -2.95
CA LEU A 153 -21.58 -14.01 -1.86
C LEU A 153 -22.11 -13.28 -0.61
N ALA A 154 -22.16 -13.97 0.53
CA ALA A 154 -22.53 -13.34 1.79
C ALA A 154 -21.39 -12.44 2.28
N PRO A 155 -21.66 -11.19 2.71
CA PRO A 155 -20.67 -10.40 3.45
C PRO A 155 -20.25 -11.16 4.70
N LEU A 156 -18.93 -11.31 4.92
CA LEU A 156 -18.43 -11.81 6.20
C LEU A 156 -18.92 -10.86 7.29
N THR A 157 -19.80 -11.35 8.17
CA THR A 157 -20.24 -10.61 9.36
C THR A 157 -19.02 -10.35 10.23
N SER A 158 -18.95 -9.15 10.81
CA SER A 158 -17.81 -8.58 11.54
C SER A 158 -17.39 -9.33 12.83
N ASP A 159 -17.86 -10.56 13.06
CA ASP A 159 -17.56 -11.33 14.26
C ASP A 159 -16.26 -12.16 14.17
N ASP A 160 -15.62 -12.23 12.99
CA ASP A 160 -14.29 -12.85 12.82
C ASP A 160 -13.12 -11.85 13.02
N HIS A 161 -13.30 -10.88 13.92
CA HIS A 161 -12.18 -10.15 14.55
C HIS A 161 -11.49 -11.01 15.63
N GLY A 162 -11.11 -12.24 15.28
CA GLY A 162 -10.68 -13.22 16.28
C GLY A 162 -9.66 -14.24 15.82
N GLN A 163 -8.57 -13.84 15.15
CA GLN A 163 -7.26 -14.47 15.40
C GLN A 163 -6.08 -13.65 14.84
N VAL A 164 -5.78 -12.51 15.46
CA VAL A 164 -4.37 -12.15 15.61
C VAL A 164 -3.89 -12.98 16.79
N ARG A 165 -3.14 -14.05 16.51
CA ARG A 165 -2.43 -14.81 17.53
C ARG A 165 -0.96 -14.40 17.42
N ASP A 166 -0.43 -13.98 18.57
CA ASP A 166 0.87 -13.34 18.82
C ASP A 166 2.06 -13.85 17.98
#